data_AF-A0AB73KJ54-F1
#
_entry.id   AF-A0AB73KJ54-F1
#
_cell.length_a   1.000
_cell.length_b   1.000
_cell.length_c   1.000
_cell.angle_alpha   90.00
_cell.angle_beta   90.00
_cell.angle_gamma   90.00
#
_symmetry.space_group_name_H-M   'P 1'
#
loop_
_entity.id
_entity.type
_entity.pdbx_description
1 polymer ?
#
loop_
_entity_poly.entity_id
_entity_poly.type
_entity_poly.pdbx_seq_one_letter_code
_entity_poly.pdbx_strand_id
1 'polypeptide(L)'
;MTLFLAASACLLIITLCYGSLCAATPFGNCRKCKGFGYALKTNRRGQLKPGKTCRRCRGDRKRIRVGRHLYNVAMRLHHDGTRPTPASSRSESLPWS
;
A
#
# COMPACT_ATOMS: atom_id res chain seq x y z
N MET A 1 -31.62 11.58 -23.71
CA MET A 1 -30.48 12.21 -22.99
C MET A 1 -30.24 11.66 -21.58
N THR A 2 -31.23 11.01 -20.94
CA THR A 2 -31.10 10.40 -19.60
C THR A 2 -30.19 9.16 -19.55
N LEU A 3 -30.19 8.35 -20.61
CA LEU A 3 -29.37 7.13 -20.72
C LEU A 3 -27.86 7.41 -20.61
N PHE A 4 -27.38 8.51 -21.19
CA PHE A 4 -25.97 8.89 -21.11
C PHE A 4 -25.55 9.35 -19.71
N LEU A 5 -26.40 10.11 -19.03
CA LEU A 5 -26.16 10.50 -17.63
C LEU A 5 -26.18 9.27 -16.71
N ALA A 6 -27.13 8.36 -16.92
CA ALA A 6 -27.20 7.12 -16.14
C ALA A 6 -25.96 6.24 -16.37
N ALA A 7 -25.51 6.09 -17.62
CA ALA A 7 -24.33 5.30 -17.96
C ALA A 7 -23.04 5.88 -17.35
N SER A 8 -22.85 7.20 -17.47
CA SER A 8 -21.69 7.88 -16.87
C SER A 8 -21.70 7.81 -15.34
N ALA A 9 -22.85 8.00 -14.70
CA ALA A 9 -22.99 7.84 -13.25
C ALA A 9 -22.65 6.41 -12.80
N CYS A 10 -23.15 5.38 -13.49
CA CYS A 10 -22.79 3.99 -13.20
C CYS A 10 -21.28 3.72 -13.32
N LEU A 11 -20.64 4.23 -14.37
CA LEU A 11 -19.19 4.10 -14.54
C LEU A 11 -18.42 4.76 -13.40
N LEU A 12 -18.81 5.98 -13.00
CA LEU A 12 -18.20 6.67 -11.88
C LEU A 12 -18.35 5.89 -10.58
N ILE A 13 -19.55 5.38 -10.29
CA ILE A 13 -19.81 4.56 -9.10
C ILE A 13 -18.93 3.31 -9.09
N ILE A 14 -18.84 2.58 -10.21
CA ILE A 14 -17.99 1.39 -10.31
C ILE A 14 -16.52 1.74 -10.08
N THR A 15 -16.05 2.84 -10.67
CA THR A 15 -14.66 3.29 -10.56
C THR A 15 -14.33 3.68 -9.12
N LEU A 16 -15.22 4.43 -8.46
CA LEU A 16 -15.09 4.81 -7.05
C LEU A 16 -15.16 3.60 -6.11
N CYS A 17 -16.06 2.66 -6.37
CA CYS A 17 -16.21 1.44 -5.59
C CYS A 17 -14.99 0.52 -5.73
N TYR A 18 -14.43 0.39 -6.93
CA TYR A 18 -13.18 -0.35 -7.14
C TYR A 18 -12.00 0.33 -6.45
N GLY A 19 -11.92 1.67 -6.54
CA GLY A 19 -10.91 2.48 -5.86
C GLY A 19 -11.00 2.35 -4.33
N SER A 20 -12.21 2.40 -3.78
CA SER A 20 -12.45 2.25 -2.34
C SER A 20 -12.15 0.83 -1.87
N LEU A 21 -12.49 -0.21 -2.64
CA LEU A 21 -12.11 -1.59 -2.33
C LEU A 21 -10.59 -1.79 -2.33
N CYS A 22 -9.89 -1.12 -3.26
CA CYS A 22 -8.43 -1.11 -3.31
C CYS A 22 -7.81 -0.39 -2.10
N ALA A 23 -8.49 0.61 -1.53
CA ALA A 23 -8.09 1.30 -0.31
C ALA A 23 -8.42 0.49 0.96
N ALA A 24 -9.62 -0.12 1.02
CA ALA A 24 -10.15 -0.88 2.15
C ALA A 24 -9.51 -2.27 2.31
N THR A 25 -8.96 -2.85 1.23
CA THR A 25 -8.15 -4.09 1.29
C THR A 25 -6.66 -3.78 1.13
N PRO A 26 -6.00 -3.15 2.12
CA PRO A 26 -4.63 -2.67 2.00
C PRO A 26 -3.59 -3.79 1.89
N PHE A 27 -3.96 -5.03 2.19
CA PHE A 27 -3.07 -6.19 2.23
C PHE A 27 -3.50 -7.22 1.19
N GLY A 28 -2.73 -7.32 0.12
CA GLY A 28 -2.82 -8.47 -0.79
C GLY A 28 -1.94 -9.61 -0.30
N ASN A 29 -2.34 -10.86 -0.54
CA ASN A 29 -1.44 -11.99 -0.30
C ASN A 29 -0.18 -11.84 -1.15
N CYS A 30 0.98 -12.14 -0.57
CA CYS A 30 2.23 -12.12 -1.32
C CYS A 30 2.14 -13.14 -2.46
N ARG A 31 2.18 -12.67 -3.72
CA ARG A 31 2.04 -13.50 -4.92
C ARG A 31 3.04 -14.66 -4.99
N LYS A 32 4.22 -14.50 -4.38
CA LYS A 32 5.31 -15.49 -4.44
C LYS A 32 5.15 -16.63 -3.44
N CYS A 33 4.58 -16.37 -2.27
CA CYS A 33 4.30 -17.40 -1.26
C CYS A 33 2.80 -17.73 -1.13
N LYS A 34 1.94 -17.13 -1.96
CA LYS A 34 0.47 -17.29 -1.94
C LYS A 34 -0.18 -17.19 -0.54
N GLY A 35 0.42 -16.39 0.36
CA GLY A 35 -0.04 -16.26 1.75
C GLY A 35 0.54 -17.25 2.77
N PHE A 36 1.38 -18.22 2.36
CA PHE A 36 2.03 -19.15 3.29
C PHE A 36 3.17 -18.50 4.11
N GLY A 37 3.90 -17.54 3.53
CA GLY A 37 4.98 -16.80 4.22
C GLY A 37 6.36 -17.46 4.13
N TYR A 38 6.41 -18.71 3.66
CA TYR A 38 7.62 -19.48 3.41
C TYR A 38 7.49 -20.27 2.10
N ALA A 39 8.61 -20.74 1.57
CA ALA A 39 8.63 -21.66 0.44
C ALA A 39 8.29 -23.08 0.95
N LEU A 40 7.22 -23.68 0.44
CA LEU A 40 6.89 -25.08 0.73
C LEU A 40 7.90 -25.98 0.03
N LYS A 41 8.48 -26.93 0.77
CA LYS A 41 9.40 -27.93 0.21
C LYS A 41 8.83 -29.31 0.50
N THR A 42 8.75 -30.15 -0.53
CA THR A 42 8.35 -31.55 -0.35
C THR A 42 9.56 -32.38 0.06
N ASN A 43 9.41 -33.19 1.09
CA ASN A 43 10.38 -34.22 1.47
C ASN A 43 10.33 -35.39 0.47
N ARG A 44 11.41 -36.17 0.35
CA ARG A 44 11.41 -37.51 -0.29
C ARG A 44 10.28 -38.43 0.18
N ARG A 45 9.77 -38.22 1.41
CA ARG A 45 8.60 -38.95 1.96
C ARG A 45 7.24 -38.31 1.62
N GLY A 46 7.17 -37.37 0.68
CA GLY A 46 5.93 -36.71 0.25
C GLY A 46 5.35 -35.68 1.23
N GLN A 47 5.97 -35.47 2.39
CA GLN A 47 5.47 -34.50 3.37
C GLN A 47 5.86 -33.06 3.03
N LEU A 48 4.88 -32.16 3.11
CA LEU A 48 5.06 -30.72 2.97
C LEU A 48 5.70 -30.16 4.25
N LYS A 49 6.94 -29.68 4.13
CA LYS A 49 7.62 -28.97 5.23
C LYS A 49 7.80 -27.49 4.91
N PRO A 50 7.71 -26.62 5.92
CA PRO A 50 8.13 -25.24 5.78
C PRO A 50 9.60 -25.18 5.40
N GLY A 51 9.91 -24.59 4.25
CA GLY A 51 11.27 -24.29 3.82
C GLY A 51 11.70 -22.90 4.29
N LYS A 52 12.51 -22.22 3.48
CA LYS A 52 13.02 -20.89 3.78
C LYS A 52 11.88 -19.85 3.78
N THR A 53 11.96 -18.87 4.70
CA THR A 53 11.06 -17.72 4.74
C THR A 53 11.04 -16.99 3.41
N CYS A 54 9.87 -16.53 2.97
CA CYS A 54 9.73 -15.83 1.70
C CYS A 54 10.50 -14.50 1.75
N ARG A 55 11.57 -14.38 0.94
CA ARG A 55 12.40 -13.15 0.88
C ARG A 55 11.61 -11.88 0.52
N ARG A 56 10.46 -12.01 -0.16
CA ARG A 56 9.70 -10.87 -0.69
C ARG A 56 8.71 -10.26 0.30
N CYS A 57 8.13 -11.07 1.19
CA CYS A 57 7.29 -10.58 2.29
C CYS A 57 7.98 -10.73 3.65
N ARG A 58 9.22 -11.22 3.71
CA ARG A 58 10.01 -11.47 4.92
C ARG A 58 9.27 -12.28 6.02
N GLY A 59 8.25 -13.06 5.65
CA GLY A 59 7.43 -13.84 6.58
C GLY A 59 6.08 -13.21 6.93
N ASP A 60 5.82 -11.96 6.54
CA ASP A 60 4.59 -11.23 6.87
C ASP A 60 3.35 -11.76 6.13
N ARG A 61 3.54 -12.63 5.11
CA ARG A 61 2.50 -13.23 4.24
C ARG A 61 1.70 -12.21 3.40
N LYS A 62 1.77 -10.94 3.76
CA LYS A 62 1.03 -9.81 3.19
C LYS A 62 1.96 -8.90 2.41
N ARG A 63 1.39 -8.21 1.41
CA ARG A 63 2.03 -7.12 0.67
C ARG A 63 1.08 -5.93 0.65
N ILE A 64 1.62 -4.73 0.84
CA ILE A 64 0.86 -3.48 0.76
C ILE A 64 0.36 -3.32 -0.69
N ARG A 65 -0.96 -3.22 -0.87
CA ARG A 65 -1.60 -2.87 -2.16
C ARG A 65 -1.50 -1.37 -2.42
N VAL A 66 -1.66 -0.99 -3.70
CA VAL A 66 -1.49 0.40 -4.18
C VAL A 66 -2.38 1.38 -3.39
N GLY A 67 -3.57 0.97 -2.94
CA GLY A 67 -4.47 1.84 -2.18
C GLY A 67 -3.87 2.40 -0.89
N ARG A 68 -3.13 1.58 -0.11
CA ARG A 68 -2.47 2.09 1.11
C ARG A 68 -1.20 2.90 0.81
N HIS A 69 -0.56 2.64 -0.34
CA HIS A 69 0.48 3.54 -0.84
C HIS A 69 -0.11 4.92 -1.19
N LEU A 70 -1.24 4.95 -1.92
CA LEU A 70 -1.97 6.17 -2.26
C LEU A 70 -2.41 6.94 -1.01
N TYR A 71 -2.98 6.26 -0.02
CA TYR A 71 -3.38 6.91 1.24
C TYR A 71 -2.18 7.50 1.97
N ASN A 72 -1.07 6.77 2.09
CA ASN A 72 0.15 7.29 2.71
C ASN A 72 0.73 8.48 1.92
N VAL A 73 0.65 8.48 0.60
CA VAL A 73 1.09 9.60 -0.25
C VAL A 73 0.15 10.80 -0.09
N ALA A 74 -1.17 10.58 -0.12
CA ALA A 74 -2.16 11.64 0.07
C ALA A 74 -2.03 12.27 1.45
N MET A 75 -1.82 11.46 2.49
CA MET A 75 -1.65 11.96 3.86
C MET A 75 -0.31 12.70 4.04
N ARG A 76 0.76 12.27 3.36
CA ARG A 76 2.02 13.04 3.27
C ARG A 76 1.80 14.38 2.58
N LEU A 77 1.14 14.38 1.42
CA LEU A 77 0.86 15.60 0.66
C LEU A 77 -0.02 16.57 1.46
N HIS A 78 -1.04 16.06 2.15
CA HIS A 78 -1.86 16.85 3.05
C HIS A 78 -1.03 17.44 4.19
N HIS A 79 -0.21 16.63 4.87
CA HIS A 79 0.66 17.10 5.95
C HIS A 79 1.68 18.15 5.47
N ASP A 80 2.25 17.97 4.29
CA ASP A 80 3.21 18.92 3.72
C ASP A 80 2.53 20.23 3.30
N GLY A 81 1.29 20.17 2.81
CA GLY A 81 0.48 21.35 2.50
C GLY A 81 -0.09 22.06 3.74
N THR A 82 -0.36 21.34 4.82
CA THR A 82 -0.83 21.92 6.09
C THR A 82 0.29 22.27 7.06
N ARG A 83 1.55 21.96 6.74
CA ARG A 83 2.68 22.45 7.51
C ARG A 83 2.72 23.96 7.30
N PRO A 84 2.54 24.78 8.35
CA PRO A 84 2.98 26.16 8.26
C PRO A 84 4.45 26.07 7.89
N THR A 85 4.83 26.70 6.78
CA THR A 85 6.22 26.91 6.39
C THR A 85 6.92 27.37 7.67
N PRO A 86 7.87 26.62 8.25
CA PRO A 86 8.59 27.13 9.38
C PRO A 86 9.21 28.43 8.90
N ALA A 87 8.78 29.56 9.49
CA ALA A 87 9.40 30.84 9.24
C ALA A 87 10.89 30.60 9.45
N SER A 88 11.66 30.72 8.37
CA SER A 88 13.09 30.49 8.41
C SER A 88 13.63 31.35 9.54
N SER A 89 14.05 30.73 10.65
CA SER A 89 14.88 31.38 11.67
C SER A 89 16.24 31.60 11.03
N ARG A 90 16.28 32.58 10.13
CA ARG A 90 17.46 33.21 9.57
C ARG A 90 18.00 34.16 10.64
N SER A 91 18.46 33.59 11.76
CA SER A 91 19.28 34.26 12.77
C SER A 91 19.48 33.29 13.93
N GLU A 92 20.47 32.39 13.83
CA GLU A 92 21.41 32.26 14.94
C GLU A 92 22.69 31.64 14.36
N SER A 93 23.63 32.53 14.10
CA SER A 93 25.03 32.31 13.79
C SER A 93 25.69 31.31 14.73
N LEU A 94 26.39 30.32 14.19
CA LEU A 94 27.56 29.75 14.85
C LEU A 94 28.65 29.46 13.81
N PRO A 95 29.71 30.30 13.75
CA PRO A 95 30.94 29.91 13.10
C PRO A 95 31.93 29.26 14.09
N TRP A 96 31.79 29.44 15.41
CA TRP A 96 32.67 28.90 16.45
C TRP A 96 32.18 29.29 17.86
N SER A 97 31.73 28.35 18.70
CA SER A 97 31.70 28.51 20.16
C SER A 97 31.55 27.16 20.84
#